data_AF-A0AAJ6YTE9-F1
#
_entry.id   AF-A0AAJ6YTE9-F1
#
_cell.length_a   1.000
_cell.length_b   1.000
_cell.length_c   1.000
_cell.angle_alpha   90.00
_cell.angle_beta   90.00
_cell.angle_gamma   90.00
#
_symmetry.space_group_name_H-M   'P 1'
#
loop_
_entity.id
_entity.type
_entity.pdbx_description
1 polymer ?
#
loop_
_entity_poly.entity_id
_entity_poly.type
_entity_poly.pdbx_seq_one_letter_code
_entity_poly.pdbx_strand_id
1 'polypeptide(L)'
;SIVKDFTKRCKEIVQAAMTWAPQATKSHLQEYIRQFQSSGKEHHSGLSLATDSVLELVDLSGPGLGLGLSTTNSLDKQSRAKGASSWLFSMMTTRSWYAGEVAGMLNLVRGETLRKEQHSSDKESINMVVNRLVDELWRACRNRDENEHHCALWRATALLISIPGIFDILLFF
;
A
#
# COMPACT_ATOMS: atom_id res chain seq x y z
N SER A 1 -8.47 -20.93 26.46
CA SER A 1 -9.56 -19.96 26.21
C SER A 1 -9.77 -19.95 24.72
N ILE A 2 -11.02 -20.12 24.26
CA ILE A 2 -11.37 -20.27 22.84
C ILE A 2 -10.77 -19.18 21.95
N VAL A 3 -10.66 -17.94 22.47
CA VAL A 3 -10.05 -16.81 21.76
C VAL A 3 -8.56 -17.03 21.52
N LYS A 4 -7.83 -17.56 22.51
CA LYS A 4 -6.38 -17.81 22.38
C LYS A 4 -6.09 -18.91 21.35
N ASP A 5 -6.91 -19.95 21.32
CA ASP A 5 -6.76 -21.07 20.38
C ASP A 5 -7.11 -20.63 18.94
N PHE A 6 -8.15 -19.79 18.80
CA PHE A 6 -8.50 -19.17 17.53
C PHE A 6 -7.36 -18.27 17.00
N THR A 7 -6.84 -17.37 17.83
CA THR A 7 -5.71 -16.49 17.47
C THR A 7 -4.50 -17.31 17.03
N LYS A 8 -4.18 -18.39 17.76
CA LYS A 8 -3.07 -19.29 17.41
C LYS A 8 -3.27 -19.92 16.03
N ARG A 9 -4.48 -20.39 15.72
CA ARG A 9 -4.77 -21.03 14.43
C ARG A 9 -4.75 -20.04 13.26
N CYS A 10 -5.23 -18.81 13.47
CA CYS A 10 -5.08 -17.74 12.50
C CYS A 10 -3.60 -17.42 12.24
N LYS A 11 -2.76 -17.44 13.29
CA LYS A 11 -1.30 -17.27 13.16
C LYS A 11 -0.67 -18.32 12.26
N GLU A 12 -0.98 -19.59 12.49
CA GLU A 12 -0.47 -20.72 11.70
C GLU A 12 -0.86 -20.60 10.21
N ILE A 13 -2.11 -20.23 9.92
CA ILE A 13 -2.61 -20.09 8.54
C ILE A 13 -1.88 -18.96 7.80
N VAL A 14 -1.76 -17.79 8.41
CA VAL A 14 -1.11 -16.65 7.75
C VAL A 14 0.38 -16.86 7.63
N GLN A 15 1.02 -17.54 8.59
CA GLN A 15 2.43 -17.93 8.45
C GLN A 15 2.65 -18.88 7.27
N ALA A 16 1.78 -19.87 7.10
CA ALA A 16 1.82 -20.76 5.94
C ALA A 16 1.64 -19.96 4.63
N ALA A 17 0.63 -19.08 4.55
CA ALA A 17 0.41 -18.22 3.39
C ALA A 17 1.61 -17.31 3.08
N MET A 18 2.25 -16.75 4.11
CA MET A 18 3.44 -15.92 3.96
C MET A 18 4.66 -16.71 3.46
N THR A 19 4.71 -18.02 3.75
CA THR A 19 5.76 -18.92 3.25
C THR A 19 5.54 -19.27 1.78
N TRP A 20 4.30 -19.55 1.38
CA TRP A 20 3.98 -19.98 0.00
C TRP A 20 3.82 -18.82 -0.99
N ALA A 21 3.26 -17.69 -0.56
CA ALA A 21 2.96 -16.55 -1.41
C ALA A 21 3.14 -15.22 -0.64
N PRO A 22 4.39 -14.85 -0.30
CA PRO A 22 4.66 -13.70 0.57
C PRO A 22 4.09 -12.39 0.00
N GLN A 23 4.30 -12.12 -1.29
CA GLN A 23 3.87 -10.84 -1.88
C GLN A 23 2.34 -10.72 -1.97
N ALA A 24 1.64 -11.78 -2.36
CA ALA A 24 0.19 -11.80 -2.42
C ALA A 24 -0.43 -11.68 -1.03
N THR A 25 0.08 -12.44 -0.06
CA THR A 25 -0.38 -12.41 1.34
C THR A 25 -0.20 -11.01 1.94
N LYS A 26 0.96 -10.39 1.71
CA LYS A 26 1.24 -9.01 2.10
C LYS A 26 0.25 -8.02 1.48
N SER A 27 -0.01 -8.13 0.17
CA SER A 27 -0.97 -7.26 -0.53
C SER A 27 -2.38 -7.40 0.06
N HIS A 28 -2.84 -8.63 0.33
CA HIS A 28 -4.17 -8.87 0.92
C HIS A 28 -4.29 -8.34 2.36
N LEU A 29 -3.26 -8.50 3.19
CA LEU A 29 -3.27 -7.92 4.54
C LEU A 29 -3.30 -6.39 4.51
N GLN A 30 -2.60 -5.77 3.56
CA GLN A 30 -2.62 -4.33 3.37
C GLN A 30 -3.99 -3.82 2.90
N GLU A 31 -4.62 -4.54 1.98
CA GLU A 31 -5.99 -4.25 1.53
C GLU A 31 -6.99 -4.37 2.68
N TYR A 32 -6.90 -5.45 3.46
CA TYR A 32 -7.73 -5.68 4.64
C TYR A 32 -7.67 -4.47 5.58
N ILE A 33 -6.47 -4.03 5.99
CA ILE A 33 -6.30 -2.85 6.85
C ILE A 33 -6.91 -1.59 6.22
N ARG A 34 -6.69 -1.36 4.92
CA ARG A 34 -7.26 -0.20 4.20
C ARG A 34 -8.79 -0.18 4.30
N GLN A 35 -9.44 -1.33 4.15
CA GLN A 35 -10.90 -1.43 4.25
C GLN A 35 -11.41 -1.02 5.63
N PHE A 36 -10.74 -1.43 6.72
CA PHE A 36 -11.09 -0.96 8.08
C PHE A 36 -10.86 0.53 8.29
N GLN A 37 -9.84 1.12 7.64
CA GLN A 37 -9.61 2.57 7.71
C GLN A 37 -10.68 3.35 6.94
N SER A 38 -11.12 2.83 5.79
CA SER A 38 -12.16 3.45 4.97
C SER A 38 -13.57 3.31 5.54
N SER A 39 -13.82 2.30 6.39
CA SER A 39 -15.15 2.03 6.95
C SER A 39 -15.56 3.00 8.06
N GLY A 40 -14.63 3.81 8.58
CA GLY A 40 -14.84 5.16 9.13
C GLY A 40 -15.92 5.43 10.19
N LYS A 41 -16.69 4.44 10.62
CA LYS A 41 -17.83 4.60 11.53
C LYS A 41 -17.76 3.44 12.52
N GLU A 42 -17.50 3.80 13.77
CA GLU A 42 -17.59 2.96 14.97
C GLU A 42 -16.32 2.10 15.26
N HIS A 43 -15.55 2.54 16.27
CA HIS A 43 -14.48 1.83 16.99
C HIS A 43 -13.03 2.02 16.52
N HIS A 44 -12.44 3.18 16.86
CA HIS A 44 -10.98 3.40 16.83
C HIS A 44 -10.17 2.35 17.62
N SER A 45 -10.76 1.75 18.67
CA SER A 45 -10.14 0.66 19.44
C SER A 45 -10.02 -0.65 18.67
N GLY A 46 -11.01 -0.97 17.82
CA GLY A 46 -10.99 -2.17 16.98
C GLY A 46 -9.99 -2.04 15.83
N LEU A 47 -9.84 -0.83 15.27
CA LEU A 47 -8.84 -0.53 14.24
C LEU A 47 -7.41 -0.67 14.77
N SER A 48 -7.13 -0.11 15.96
CA SER A 48 -5.81 -0.26 16.61
C SER A 48 -5.50 -1.74 16.87
N LEU A 49 -6.46 -2.49 17.43
CA LEU A 49 -6.29 -3.90 17.73
C LEU A 49 -6.10 -4.76 16.46
N ALA A 50 -6.84 -4.47 15.39
CA ALA A 50 -6.70 -5.18 14.12
C ALA A 50 -5.35 -4.87 13.46
N THR A 51 -4.91 -3.61 13.51
CA THR A 51 -3.61 -3.19 12.99
C THR A 51 -2.48 -3.83 13.79
N ASP A 52 -2.55 -3.80 15.12
CA ASP A 52 -1.59 -4.43 16.02
C ASP A 52 -1.56 -5.95 15.82
N SER A 53 -2.71 -6.59 15.59
CA SER A 53 -2.80 -8.03 15.33
C SER A 53 -2.14 -8.41 13.99
N VAL A 54 -2.31 -7.60 12.95
CA VAL A 54 -1.64 -7.83 11.65
C VAL A 54 -0.14 -7.54 11.74
N LEU A 55 0.27 -6.51 12.48
CA LEU A 55 1.69 -6.21 12.72
C LEU A 55 2.35 -7.35 13.49
N GLU A 56 1.72 -7.84 14.56
CA GLU A 56 2.22 -8.98 15.35
C GLU A 56 2.37 -10.23 14.45
N LEU A 57 1.41 -10.48 13.57
CA LEU A 57 1.39 -11.60 12.63
C LEU A 57 2.48 -11.52 11.57
N VAL A 58 2.76 -10.31 11.10
CA VAL A 58 3.76 -10.02 10.06
C VAL A 58 5.18 -9.98 10.64
N ASP A 59 5.36 -9.50 11.87
CA ASP A 59 6.64 -9.51 12.58
C ASP A 59 7.11 -10.94 12.94
N LEU A 60 6.17 -11.86 13.19
CA LEU A 60 6.46 -13.28 13.40
C LEU A 60 6.83 -14.04 12.11
N SER A 61 6.56 -13.47 10.94
CA SER A 61 6.79 -14.11 9.63
C SER A 61 7.96 -13.49 8.84
N GLY A 62 8.84 -12.74 9.51
CA GLY A 62 10.12 -12.28 8.95
C GLY A 62 11.06 -13.45 8.57
N PRO A 63 12.13 -13.21 7.78
CA PRO A 63 12.93 -14.25 7.09
C PRO A 63 13.75 -15.21 7.99
N GLY A 64 13.47 -15.28 9.29
CA GLY A 64 14.25 -16.03 10.28
C GLY A 64 13.75 -17.45 10.60
N LEU A 65 12.72 -17.96 9.93
CA LEU A 65 12.15 -19.29 10.23
C LEU A 65 12.43 -20.36 9.16
N GLY A 66 13.53 -20.19 8.41
CA GLY A 66 14.17 -21.32 7.74
C GLY A 66 15.09 -22.05 8.72
N LEU A 67 14.64 -23.20 9.22
CA LEU A 67 15.41 -24.25 9.91
C LEU A 67 16.11 -23.87 11.24
N GLY A 68 15.64 -24.47 12.34
CA GLY A 68 16.45 -24.53 13.56
C GLY A 68 15.69 -24.85 14.84
N LEU A 69 15.39 -26.12 15.06
CA LEU A 69 15.31 -26.67 16.42
C LEU A 69 16.69 -26.45 17.09
N SER A 70 16.81 -25.48 17.99
CA SER A 70 17.93 -25.43 18.95
C SER A 70 17.53 -24.70 20.22
N THR A 71 17.21 -25.49 21.24
CA THR A 71 17.48 -25.18 22.65
C THR A 71 18.94 -24.74 22.80
N THR A 72 19.18 -23.58 23.42
CA THR A 72 20.09 -23.33 24.58
C THR A 72 20.41 -21.83 24.70
N ASN A 73 20.10 -21.28 25.88
CA ASN A 73 20.84 -20.30 26.67
C ASN A 73 21.68 -19.21 25.96
N SER A 74 21.39 -17.94 26.28
CA SER A 74 22.32 -16.91 26.76
C SER A 74 21.92 -15.52 26.26
N LEU A 75 22.08 -14.54 27.15
CA LEU A 75 21.78 -13.11 26.99
C LEU A 75 22.43 -12.46 25.77
N ASP A 76 21.86 -11.30 25.39
CA ASP A 76 22.35 -10.32 24.42
C ASP A 76 22.20 -10.63 22.92
N LYS A 77 21.16 -10.06 22.30
CA LYS A 77 21.27 -9.20 21.09
C LYS A 77 19.91 -8.94 20.43
N GLN A 78 19.46 -7.70 20.57
CA GLN A 78 18.72 -6.89 19.57
C GLN A 78 17.53 -7.55 18.86
N SER A 79 16.33 -7.10 19.23
CA SER A 79 15.05 -7.47 18.63
C SER A 79 15.05 -7.31 17.10
N ARG A 80 15.21 -8.44 16.41
CA ARG A 80 15.06 -8.58 14.95
C ARG A 80 13.59 -8.49 14.48
N ALA A 81 12.73 -7.89 15.29
CA ALA A 81 11.31 -7.61 15.02
C ALA A 81 11.10 -6.28 14.27
N LYS A 82 12.16 -5.63 13.81
CA LYS A 82 12.12 -4.26 13.24
C LYS A 82 11.96 -4.19 11.72
N GLY A 83 11.73 -5.33 11.07
CA GLY A 83 11.75 -5.45 9.61
C GLY A 83 10.37 -5.58 8.95
N ALA A 84 9.38 -6.14 9.64
CA ALA A 84 8.11 -6.50 9.02
C ALA A 84 7.03 -5.41 9.22
N SER A 85 6.95 -4.83 10.41
CA SER A 85 6.17 -3.62 10.69
C SER A 85 6.65 -2.41 9.88
N SER A 86 7.96 -2.25 9.68
CA SER A 86 8.54 -1.11 8.95
C SER A 86 8.20 -1.08 7.47
N TRP A 87 8.18 -2.22 6.76
CA TRP A 87 7.74 -2.24 5.35
C TRP A 87 6.24 -1.98 5.23
N LEU A 88 5.41 -2.47 6.16
CA LEU A 88 3.97 -2.22 6.14
C LEU A 88 3.68 -0.72 6.29
N PHE A 89 4.24 -0.09 7.31
CA PHE A 89 4.06 1.34 7.55
C PHE A 89 4.66 2.18 6.43
N SER A 90 5.85 1.84 5.94
CA SER A 90 6.47 2.54 4.81
C SER A 90 5.56 2.45 3.59
N MET A 91 5.11 1.25 3.21
CA MET A 91 4.25 1.05 2.04
C MET A 91 2.89 1.74 2.19
N MET A 92 2.26 1.69 3.36
CA MET A 92 0.99 2.37 3.61
C MET A 92 1.16 3.89 3.54
N THR A 93 2.22 4.43 4.15
CA THR A 93 2.51 5.87 4.11
C THR A 93 2.76 6.32 2.68
N THR A 94 3.56 5.57 1.91
CA THR A 94 3.83 5.85 0.49
C THR A 94 2.54 5.85 -0.32
N ARG A 95 1.69 4.82 -0.18
CA ARG A 95 0.40 4.76 -0.89
C ARG A 95 -0.51 5.93 -0.53
N SER A 96 -0.66 6.24 0.75
CA SER A 96 -1.49 7.35 1.21
C SER A 96 -0.97 8.70 0.71
N TRP A 97 0.36 8.88 0.68
CA TRP A 97 0.98 10.10 0.19
C TRP A 97 0.68 10.34 -1.29
N TYR A 98 0.97 9.36 -2.15
CA TYR A 98 0.73 9.50 -3.59
C TYR A 98 -0.75 9.52 -3.97
N ALA A 99 -1.61 8.78 -3.24
CA ALA A 99 -3.05 8.88 -3.41
C ALA A 99 -3.57 10.29 -3.11
N GLY A 100 -3.08 10.91 -2.02
CA GLY A 100 -3.40 12.29 -1.68
C GLY A 100 -2.90 13.30 -2.72
N GLU A 101 -1.68 13.11 -3.23
CA GLU A 101 -1.10 13.96 -4.27
C GLU A 101 -1.92 13.91 -5.57
N VAL A 102 -2.28 12.71 -6.03
CA VAL A 102 -3.11 12.52 -7.23
C VAL A 102 -4.52 13.07 -7.04
N ALA A 103 -5.14 12.84 -5.87
CA ALA A 103 -6.43 13.43 -5.54
C ALA A 103 -6.37 14.96 -5.58
N GLY A 104 -5.28 15.55 -5.09
CA GLY A 104 -5.02 16.99 -5.19
C GLY A 104 -4.91 17.48 -6.64
N MET A 105 -4.15 16.76 -7.48
CA MET A 105 -4.00 17.09 -8.91
C MET A 105 -5.35 17.03 -9.64
N LEU A 106 -6.16 15.99 -9.42
CA LEU A 106 -7.50 15.86 -10.01
C LEU A 106 -8.43 17.00 -9.56
N ASN A 107 -8.41 17.35 -8.28
CA ASN A 107 -9.24 18.44 -7.74
C ASN A 107 -8.82 19.81 -8.28
N LEU A 108 -7.52 20.06 -8.48
CA LEU A 108 -7.03 21.30 -9.06
C LEU A 108 -7.49 21.44 -10.51
N VAL A 109 -7.34 20.40 -11.34
CA VAL A 109 -7.77 20.42 -12.74
C VAL A 109 -9.31 20.53 -12.84
N ARG A 110 -10.07 19.85 -11.97
CA ARG A 110 -11.52 20.05 -11.86
C ARG A 110 -11.91 21.47 -11.44
N GLY A 111 -11.18 22.08 -10.50
CA GLY A 111 -11.42 23.45 -10.05
C GLY A 111 -11.10 24.50 -11.11
N GLU A 112 -10.04 24.30 -11.89
CA GLU A 112 -9.64 25.17 -13.00
C GLU A 112 -10.61 25.08 -14.18
N THR A 113 -11.13 23.89 -14.46
CA THR A 113 -12.14 23.65 -15.52
C THR A 113 -13.52 24.17 -15.13
N LEU A 114 -13.90 24.17 -13.85
CA LEU A 114 -15.15 24.80 -13.38
C LEU A 114 -15.14 26.33 -13.50
N ARG A 115 -13.96 26.98 -13.52
CA ARG A 115 -13.82 28.44 -13.61
C ARG A 115 -13.85 28.96 -15.06
N LYS A 116 -13.67 28.07 -16.04
CA LYS A 116 -13.85 28.36 -17.48
C LYS A 116 -15.13 27.68 -17.92
N GLU A 117 -16.20 28.46 -18.12
CA GLU A 117 -17.55 27.93 -18.33
C GLU A 117 -17.67 26.86 -19.44
N GLN A 118 -18.44 25.82 -19.07
CA GLN A 118 -19.30 24.93 -19.88
C GLN A 118 -18.63 23.87 -20.79
N HIS A 119 -18.73 22.63 -20.31
CA HIS A 119 -18.63 21.35 -21.04
C HIS A 119 -17.26 20.64 -21.11
N SER A 120 -16.36 20.82 -20.15
CA SER A 120 -15.27 19.85 -19.96
C SER A 120 -15.80 18.61 -19.25
N SER A 121 -15.86 17.49 -19.96
CA SER A 121 -16.25 16.20 -19.38
C SER A 121 -15.25 15.84 -18.28
N ASP A 122 -15.69 15.19 -17.20
CA ASP A 122 -14.82 14.68 -16.13
C ASP A 122 -13.64 13.84 -16.67
N LYS A 123 -13.88 13.19 -17.82
CA LYS A 123 -12.89 12.46 -18.60
C LYS A 123 -11.74 13.32 -19.12
N GLU A 124 -11.99 14.57 -19.49
CA GLU A 124 -10.97 15.51 -20.00
C GLU A 124 -10.02 15.93 -18.89
N SER A 125 -10.55 16.26 -17.70
CA SER A 125 -9.75 16.57 -16.52
C SER A 125 -8.85 15.39 -16.13
N ILE A 126 -9.40 14.17 -16.15
CA ILE A 126 -8.61 12.95 -15.94
C ILE A 126 -7.53 12.82 -17.03
N ASN A 127 -7.88 13.02 -18.31
CA ASN A 127 -6.94 12.90 -19.42
C ASN A 127 -5.78 13.91 -19.32
N MET A 128 -6.04 15.13 -18.85
CA MET A 128 -4.97 16.11 -18.60
C MET A 128 -3.97 15.61 -17.55
N VAL A 129 -4.46 15.05 -16.44
CA VAL A 129 -3.61 14.47 -15.40
C VAL A 129 -2.86 13.24 -15.93
N VAL A 130 -3.53 12.37 -16.68
CA VAL A 130 -2.89 11.20 -17.34
C VAL A 130 -1.74 11.65 -18.25
N ASN A 131 -1.98 12.58 -19.17
CA ASN A 131 -0.96 13.05 -20.10
C ASN A 131 0.23 13.69 -19.37
N ARG A 132 -0.04 14.45 -18.30
CA ARG A 132 1.02 15.01 -17.46
C ARG A 132 1.86 13.93 -16.79
N LEU A 133 1.24 12.92 -16.18
CA LEU A 133 1.97 11.85 -15.50
C LEU A 133 2.77 10.99 -16.49
N VAL A 134 2.23 10.75 -17.69
CA VAL A 134 2.94 10.04 -18.77
C VAL A 134 4.16 10.84 -19.22
N ASP A 135 4.05 12.16 -19.39
CA ASP A 135 5.22 13.00 -19.73
C ASP A 135 6.27 13.03 -18.60
N GLU A 136 5.84 13.11 -17.34
CA GLU A 136 6.74 13.01 -16.17
C GLU A 136 7.48 11.66 -16.14
N LEU A 137 6.79 10.55 -16.42
CA LEU A 137 7.40 9.22 -16.49
C LEU A 137 8.41 9.13 -17.65
N TRP A 138 8.05 9.59 -18.84
CA TRP A 138 8.96 9.62 -19.98
C TRP A 138 10.18 10.50 -19.73
N ARG A 139 10.00 11.66 -19.08
CA ARG A 139 11.08 12.56 -18.71
C ARG A 139 12.03 11.88 -17.72
N ALA A 140 11.50 11.22 -16.70
CA ALA A 140 12.29 10.45 -15.74
C ALA A 140 13.07 9.31 -16.41
N CYS A 141 12.44 8.57 -17.33
CA CYS A 141 13.09 7.54 -18.14
C CYS A 141 14.26 8.08 -18.98
N ARG A 142 14.06 9.24 -19.63
CA ARG A 142 15.11 9.90 -20.43
C ARG A 142 16.27 10.39 -19.57
N ASN A 143 15.96 10.94 -18.40
CA ASN A 143 16.95 11.47 -17.47
C ASN A 143 17.70 10.37 -16.69
N ARG A 144 17.22 9.11 -16.74
CA ARG A 144 17.71 7.98 -15.94
C ARG A 144 17.75 8.29 -14.44
N ASP A 145 16.84 9.13 -13.97
CA ASP A 145 16.68 9.41 -12.55
C ASP A 145 15.74 8.38 -11.93
N GLU A 146 16.31 7.47 -11.14
CA GLU A 146 15.57 6.41 -10.46
C GLU A 146 14.53 6.95 -9.47
N ASN A 147 14.80 8.10 -8.83
CA ASN A 147 13.89 8.69 -7.86
C ASN A 147 12.71 9.34 -8.57
N GLU A 148 12.95 10.12 -9.64
CA GLU A 148 11.88 10.72 -10.44
C GLU A 148 11.02 9.63 -11.08
N HIS A 149 11.64 8.54 -11.54
CA HIS A 149 10.95 7.39 -12.14
C HIS A 149 10.06 6.68 -11.12
N HIS A 150 10.60 6.40 -9.93
CA HIS A 150 9.83 5.78 -8.84
C HIS A 150 8.64 6.65 -8.43
N CYS A 151 8.83 7.97 -8.29
CA CYS A 151 7.76 8.90 -7.98
C CYS A 151 6.67 8.94 -9.06
N ALA A 152 7.07 9.00 -10.34
CA ALA A 152 6.13 9.00 -11.46
C ALA A 152 5.31 7.70 -11.50
N LEU A 153 5.94 6.55 -11.26
CA LEU A 153 5.26 5.24 -11.25
C LEU A 153 4.23 5.13 -10.12
N TRP A 154 4.56 5.62 -8.92
CA TRP A 154 3.62 5.65 -7.81
C TRP A 154 2.42 6.56 -8.06
N ARG A 155 2.63 7.73 -8.67
CA ARG A 155 1.55 8.64 -9.08
C ARG A 155 0.66 7.99 -10.15
N ALA A 156 1.25 7.35 -11.16
CA ALA A 156 0.52 6.65 -12.21
C ALA A 156 -0.34 5.52 -11.61
N THR A 157 0.22 4.73 -10.69
CA THR A 157 -0.48 3.65 -10.00
C THR A 157 -1.62 4.19 -9.13
N ALA A 158 -1.39 5.27 -8.39
CA ALA A 158 -2.41 5.90 -7.56
C ALA A 158 -3.57 6.47 -8.41
N LEU A 159 -3.26 7.04 -9.58
CA LEU A 159 -4.27 7.51 -10.53
C LEU A 159 -5.10 6.36 -11.09
N LEU A 160 -4.46 5.26 -11.51
CA LEU A 160 -5.14 4.07 -12.03
C LEU A 160 -6.13 3.48 -11.02
N ILE A 161 -5.78 3.47 -9.73
CA ILE A 161 -6.66 2.99 -8.66
C ILE A 161 -7.82 3.96 -8.38
N SER A 162 -7.61 5.26 -8.61
CA SER A 162 -8.57 6.32 -8.25
C SER A 162 -9.68 6.53 -9.29
N ILE A 163 -9.47 6.10 -10.54
CA ILE A 163 -10.40 6.36 -11.65
C ILE A 163 -11.20 5.10 -12.03
N PRO A 164 -12.53 5.20 -12.22
CA PRO A 164 -13.34 4.08 -12.71
C PRO A 164 -13.14 3.92 -14.23
N GLY A 165 -12.44 2.85 -14.63
CA GLY A 165 -12.20 2.49 -16.03
C GLY A 165 -10.74 2.14 -16.30
N ILE A 166 -10.50 1.32 -17.34
CA ILE A 166 -9.15 0.94 -17.75
C ILE A 166 -8.64 1.97 -18.76
N PHE A 167 -7.59 2.70 -18.41
CA PHE A 167 -6.82 3.48 -19.37
C PHE A 167 -5.64 2.62 -19.82
N ASP A 168 -5.78 1.95 -20.96
CA ASP A 168 -4.81 0.96 -21.46
C ASP A 168 -3.37 1.49 -21.47
N ILE A 169 -3.19 2.79 -21.71
CA ILE A 169 -1.86 3.45 -21.70
C ILE A 169 -1.15 3.31 -20.35
N LEU A 170 -1.85 3.34 -19.22
CA LEU A 170 -1.23 3.22 -17.89
C LEU A 170 -0.96 1.76 -17.49
N LEU A 171 -1.50 0.77 -18.21
CA LEU A 171 -1.24 -0.66 -17.98
C LEU A 171 -0.04 -1.19 -18.79
N PHE A 172 0.40 -0.46 -19.81
CA PHE A 172 1.51 -0.86 -20.69
C PHE A 172 2.87 -0.29 -20.29
N PHE A 173 2.93 0.61 -19.29
CA PHE A 173 4.17 1.06 -18.64
C PHE A 173 4.52 0.18 -17.45
#